data_AF-A0A6J1QBE5-F1
#
_entry.id   AF-A0A6J1QBE5-F1
#
_cell.length_a   1.000
_cell.length_b   1.000
_cell.length_c   1.000
_cell.angle_alpha   90.00
_cell.angle_beta   90.00
_cell.angle_gamma   90.00
#
_symmetry.space_group_name_H-M   'P 1'
#
loop_
_entity.id
_entity.type
_entity.pdbx_description
1 polymer ?
#
loop_
_entity_poly.entity_id
_entity_poly.type
_entity_poly.pdbx_seq_one_letter_code
_entity_poly.pdbx_strand_id
1 'polypeptide(L)'
;MELDSHLLSLNIAAEQQHSIISHWESRNNSVYRKSRDSSTSRPGTDYQVDEIDDADLLEGDLEDDVAVQQAWTELTEITREQERYAEMRAAAEKELEACRKCSAMLEDQLPSRINSDEERELLALMLRVHELEADKMMLQTERLVKQHELRRRELMLLRYDRQRQISDEIITRQRRIMEAERNIENDAFPEDYSFTSSVSNDWQRGVERANGLVTGSRRRTGGNGIHSSSDSPF
;
A
#
# COMPACT_ATOMS: atom_id res chain seq x y z
N MET A 1 16.38 6.05 23.78
CA MET A 1 15.35 6.32 22.76
C MET A 1 15.88 7.15 21.60
N GLU A 2 16.46 8.33 21.82
CA GLU A 2 17.04 9.12 20.70
C GLU A 2 18.17 8.36 19.99
N LEU A 3 19.08 7.73 20.76
CA LEU A 3 20.11 6.83 20.23
C LEU A 3 19.52 5.66 19.43
N ASP A 4 18.50 4.99 19.99
CA ASP A 4 17.85 3.83 19.34
C ASP A 4 17.10 4.25 18.06
N SER A 5 16.53 5.46 18.06
CA SER A 5 15.92 6.08 16.88
C SER A 5 16.95 6.40 15.80
N HIS A 6 18.14 6.87 16.19
CA HIS A 6 19.25 7.15 15.27
C HIS A 6 19.80 5.85 14.65
N LEU A 7 20.01 4.82 15.47
CA LEU A 7 20.45 3.50 15.02
C LEU A 7 19.39 2.88 14.10
N LEU A 8 18.10 3.02 14.42
CA LEU A 8 17.02 2.58 13.53
C LEU A 8 17.01 3.35 12.19
N SER A 9 17.24 4.67 12.18
CA SER A 9 17.35 5.42 10.91
C SER A 9 18.58 5.02 10.09
N LEU A 10 19.71 4.72 10.73
CA LEU A 10 20.90 4.20 10.05
C LEU A 10 20.65 2.81 9.43
N ASN A 11 19.92 1.93 10.12
CA ASN A 11 19.52 0.64 9.55
C ASN A 11 18.57 0.80 8.35
N ILE A 12 17.59 1.71 8.44
CA ILE A 12 16.68 2.01 7.32
C ILE A 12 17.45 2.58 6.12
N ALA A 13 18.45 3.44 6.35
CA ALA A 13 19.33 3.94 5.30
C ALA A 13 20.16 2.80 4.66
N ALA A 14 20.74 1.91 5.47
CA ALA A 14 21.48 0.75 4.96
C ALA A 14 20.58 -0.18 4.12
N GLU A 15 19.34 -0.45 4.56
CA GLU A 15 18.35 -1.20 3.79
C GLU A 15 18.03 -0.54 2.42
N GLN A 16 17.94 0.79 2.37
CA GLN A 16 17.75 1.53 1.12
C GLN A 16 18.96 1.39 0.18
N GLN A 17 20.19 1.55 0.69
CA GLN A 17 21.39 1.40 -0.13
C GLN A 17 21.60 -0.04 -0.62
N HIS A 18 21.31 -1.03 0.20
CA HIS A 18 21.27 -2.43 -0.23
C HIS A 18 20.21 -2.69 -1.33
N SER A 19 19.07 -1.99 -1.29
CA SER A 19 18.05 -2.09 -2.35
C SER A 19 18.52 -1.51 -3.68
N ILE A 20 19.28 -0.40 -3.67
CA ILE A 20 19.85 0.21 -4.88
C ILE A 20 20.88 -0.73 -5.52
N ILE A 21 21.81 -1.26 -4.72
CA ILE A 21 22.80 -2.25 -5.17
C ILE A 21 22.10 -3.49 -5.74
N SER A 22 21.10 -4.04 -5.05
CA SER A 22 20.35 -5.22 -5.50
C SER A 22 19.58 -5.00 -6.82
N HIS A 23 19.07 -3.78 -7.04
CA HIS A 23 18.38 -3.42 -8.28
C HIS A 23 19.35 -3.39 -9.46
N TRP A 24 20.51 -2.74 -9.28
CA TRP A 24 21.57 -2.71 -10.28
C TRP A 24 22.12 -4.12 -10.58
N GLU A 25 22.40 -4.93 -9.56
CA GLU A 25 22.88 -6.31 -9.75
C GLU A 25 21.89 -7.14 -10.60
N SER A 26 20.59 -6.96 -10.34
CA SER A 26 19.51 -7.63 -11.08
C SER A 26 19.45 -7.18 -12.54
N ARG A 27 19.64 -5.89 -12.81
CA ARG A 27 19.64 -5.30 -14.16
C ARG A 27 20.88 -5.70 -14.96
N ASN A 28 22.07 -5.53 -14.38
CA ASN A 28 23.37 -5.90 -14.97
C ASN A 28 23.40 -7.41 -15.35
N ASN A 29 22.97 -8.30 -14.44
CA ASN A 29 22.87 -9.74 -14.73
C ASN A 29 21.83 -10.08 -15.83
N SER A 30 20.77 -9.28 -15.97
CA SER A 30 19.78 -9.41 -17.06
C SER A 30 20.36 -9.08 -18.44
N VAL A 31 21.24 -8.08 -18.53
CA VAL A 31 21.96 -7.71 -19.77
C VAL A 31 22.87 -8.87 -20.24
N TYR A 32 23.60 -9.51 -19.32
CA TYR A 32 24.39 -10.72 -19.62
C TYR A 32 23.57 -11.93 -20.07
N ARG A 33 22.28 -12.03 -19.69
CA ARG A 33 21.36 -13.04 -20.23
C ARG A 33 20.92 -12.71 -21.65
N LYS A 34 20.50 -11.48 -21.93
CA LYS A 34 20.03 -11.06 -23.27
C LYS A 34 21.10 -11.22 -24.35
N SER A 35 22.38 -11.00 -24.02
CA SER A 35 23.50 -11.17 -24.95
C SER A 35 23.75 -12.64 -25.39
N ARG A 36 23.20 -13.64 -24.67
CA ARG A 36 23.23 -15.04 -25.12
C ARG A 36 22.06 -15.39 -26.05
N ASP A 37 20.86 -14.85 -25.82
CA ASP A 37 19.70 -15.15 -26.66
C ASP A 37 19.75 -14.46 -28.05
N SER A 38 20.40 -13.30 -28.16
CA SER A 38 20.62 -12.62 -29.46
C SER A 38 21.38 -13.49 -30.47
N SER A 39 22.24 -14.41 -30.00
CA SER A 39 23.00 -15.35 -30.85
C SER A 39 22.17 -16.50 -31.44
N THR A 40 20.89 -16.65 -31.05
CA THR A 40 20.01 -17.74 -31.51
C THR A 40 18.79 -17.24 -32.29
N SER A 41 18.78 -15.98 -32.74
CA SER A 41 17.72 -15.47 -33.61
C SER A 41 17.87 -16.01 -35.04
N ARG A 42 16.88 -16.80 -35.48
CA ARG A 42 16.86 -17.42 -36.81
C ARG A 42 16.73 -16.35 -37.91
N PRO A 43 17.47 -16.44 -39.03
CA PRO A 43 17.29 -15.53 -40.16
C PRO A 43 15.97 -15.87 -40.87
N GLY A 44 14.97 -14.98 -40.78
CA GLY A 44 13.68 -15.27 -41.44
C GLY A 44 12.51 -14.31 -41.22
N THR A 45 12.66 -13.21 -40.46
CA THR A 45 11.54 -12.28 -40.27
C THR A 45 12.00 -10.82 -40.37
N ASP A 46 11.53 -10.16 -41.42
CA ASP A 46 11.60 -8.72 -41.59
C ASP A 46 10.57 -8.06 -40.65
N TYR A 47 11.06 -7.52 -39.55
CA TYR A 47 10.34 -6.56 -38.72
C TYR A 47 11.23 -5.35 -38.53
N GLN A 48 10.68 -4.18 -38.84
CA GLN A 48 11.29 -2.90 -38.48
C GLN A 48 11.32 -2.83 -36.95
N VAL A 49 12.49 -3.14 -36.38
CA VAL A 49 12.81 -2.77 -35.00
C VAL A 49 13.07 -1.28 -35.04
N ASP A 50 12.20 -0.52 -34.38
CA ASP A 50 12.42 0.90 -34.12
C ASP A 50 13.78 1.01 -33.40
N GLU A 51 14.72 1.77 -33.99
CA GLU A 51 16.05 1.98 -33.40
C GLU A 51 15.87 2.85 -32.15
N ILE A 52 15.56 2.21 -31.02
CA ILE A 52 15.61 2.82 -29.69
C ILE A 52 17.03 3.33 -29.53
N ASP A 53 17.17 4.65 -29.36
CA ASP A 53 18.44 5.36 -29.37
C ASP A 53 19.40 4.74 -28.34
N ASP A 54 20.46 4.05 -28.81
CA ASP A 54 21.45 3.39 -27.95
C ASP A 54 22.11 4.38 -26.96
N ALA A 55 22.04 5.69 -27.25
CA ALA A 55 22.45 6.75 -26.34
C ALA A 55 21.65 6.77 -25.03
N ASP A 56 20.33 6.57 -25.07
CA ASP A 56 19.43 6.62 -23.91
C ASP A 56 19.63 5.40 -22.98
N LEU A 57 20.06 4.26 -23.56
CA LEU A 57 20.50 3.08 -22.82
C LEU A 57 21.87 3.27 -22.15
N LEU A 58 22.82 3.91 -22.84
CA LEU A 58 24.16 4.18 -22.31
C LEU A 58 24.18 5.29 -21.25
N GLU A 59 23.34 6.32 -21.38
CA GLU A 59 23.22 7.39 -20.39
C GLU A 59 22.62 6.84 -19.09
N GLY A 60 21.57 6.01 -19.18
CA GLY A 60 20.99 5.34 -18.01
C GLY A 60 21.92 4.36 -17.28
N ASP A 61 22.74 3.58 -18.01
CA ASP A 61 23.72 2.67 -17.38
C ASP A 61 24.85 3.45 -16.66
N LEU A 62 25.23 4.64 -17.13
CA LEU A 62 26.20 5.52 -16.46
C LEU A 62 25.63 6.17 -15.19
N GLU A 63 24.37 6.59 -15.20
CA GLU A 63 23.69 7.11 -13.99
C GLU A 63 23.51 6.00 -12.93
N ASP A 64 23.11 4.80 -13.34
CA ASP A 64 22.96 3.62 -12.48
C ASP A 64 24.31 3.21 -11.83
N ASP A 65 25.42 3.25 -12.57
CA ASP A 65 26.78 3.00 -12.03
C ASP A 65 27.23 4.06 -11.01
N VAL A 66 26.90 5.34 -11.24
CA VAL A 66 27.18 6.43 -10.28
C VAL A 66 26.32 6.28 -9.02
N ALA A 67 25.05 5.92 -9.16
CA ALA A 67 24.16 5.66 -8.02
C ALA A 67 24.64 4.49 -7.16
N VAL A 68 25.18 3.43 -7.77
CA VAL A 68 25.78 2.31 -7.03
C VAL A 68 27.08 2.72 -6.33
N GLN A 69 27.95 3.49 -6.97
CA GLN A 69 29.15 4.01 -6.29
C GLN A 69 28.79 4.86 -5.07
N GLN A 70 27.76 5.71 -5.18
CA GLN A 70 27.22 6.48 -4.06
C GLN A 70 26.68 5.56 -2.95
N ALA A 71 25.87 4.55 -3.30
CA ALA A 71 25.34 3.57 -2.35
C ALA A 71 26.43 2.81 -1.58
N TRP A 72 27.54 2.44 -2.24
CA TRP A 72 28.70 1.86 -1.56
C TRP A 72 29.38 2.85 -0.62
N THR A 73 29.56 4.12 -1.01
CA THR A 73 30.15 5.13 -0.11
C THR A 73 29.28 5.38 1.11
N GLU A 74 27.97 5.57 0.93
CA GLU A 74 27.03 5.74 2.05
C GLU A 74 27.01 4.52 2.98
N LEU A 75 27.07 3.30 2.43
CA LEU A 75 27.16 2.09 3.23
C LEU A 75 28.45 2.05 4.07
N THR A 76 29.60 2.51 3.54
CA THR A 76 30.85 2.62 4.33
C THR A 76 30.80 3.70 5.40
N GLU A 77 30.02 4.77 5.19
CA GLU A 77 29.79 5.79 6.21
C GLU A 77 28.86 5.26 7.32
N ILE A 78 27.77 4.60 6.96
CA ILE A 78 26.82 4.00 7.92
C ILE A 78 27.50 2.93 8.78
N THR A 79 28.32 2.04 8.21
CA THR A 79 29.04 1.03 9.00
C THR A 79 30.04 1.66 9.96
N ARG A 80 30.80 2.66 9.51
CA ARG A 80 31.70 3.44 10.37
C ARG A 80 30.95 4.15 11.51
N GLU A 81 29.76 4.68 11.26
CA GLU A 81 28.94 5.26 12.33
C GLU A 81 28.47 4.19 13.33
N GLN A 82 28.00 3.03 12.85
CA GLN A 82 27.63 1.90 13.72
C GLN A 82 28.79 1.43 14.60
N GLU A 83 30.00 1.32 14.04
CA GLU A 83 31.23 0.98 14.78
C GLU A 83 31.51 2.03 15.88
N ARG A 84 31.47 3.32 15.55
CA ARG A 84 31.63 4.42 16.51
C ARG A 84 30.60 4.36 17.65
N TYR A 85 29.34 4.01 17.34
CA TYR A 85 28.31 3.84 18.37
C TYR A 85 28.57 2.60 19.24
N ALA A 86 29.08 1.50 18.68
CA ALA A 86 29.47 0.31 19.43
C ALA A 86 30.67 0.59 20.36
N GLU A 87 31.69 1.32 19.89
CA GLU A 87 32.84 1.77 20.70
C GLU A 87 32.40 2.67 21.87
N MET A 88 31.56 3.68 21.60
CA MET A 88 31.04 4.58 22.63
C MET A 88 30.24 3.81 23.69
N ARG A 89 29.46 2.82 23.27
CA ARG A 89 28.73 1.93 24.19
C ARG A 89 29.69 1.07 25.02
N ALA A 90 30.69 0.44 24.42
CA ALA A 90 31.67 -0.37 25.13
C ALA A 90 32.50 0.45 26.13
N ALA A 91 32.83 1.70 25.80
CA ALA A 91 33.47 2.63 26.72
C ALA A 91 32.58 2.95 27.94
N ALA A 92 31.30 3.29 27.71
CA ALA A 92 30.34 3.57 28.78
C ALA A 92 30.07 2.33 29.67
N GLU A 93 29.97 1.12 29.09
CA GLU A 93 29.83 -0.13 29.84
C GLU A 93 31.07 -0.41 30.72
N LYS A 94 32.28 -0.13 30.22
CA LYS A 94 33.53 -0.24 30.99
C LYS A 94 33.64 0.78 32.12
N GLU A 95 33.22 2.02 31.91
CA GLU A 95 33.15 3.04 32.97
C GLU A 95 32.13 2.67 34.05
N LEU A 96 30.95 2.17 33.64
CA LEU A 96 29.93 1.65 34.55
C LEU A 96 30.46 0.50 35.42
N GLU A 97 31.22 -0.44 34.84
CA GLU A 97 31.88 -1.50 35.60
C GLU A 97 32.93 -0.98 36.59
N ALA A 98 33.73 0.02 36.20
CA ALA A 98 34.71 0.64 37.08
C ALA A 98 34.01 1.32 38.27
N CYS A 99 32.95 2.09 38.02
CA CYS A 99 32.11 2.69 39.05
C CYS A 99 31.48 1.65 39.99
N ARG A 100 30.97 0.52 39.47
CA ARG A 100 30.45 -0.60 40.28
C ARG A 100 31.51 -1.21 41.19
N LYS A 101 32.73 -1.44 40.68
CA LYS A 101 33.87 -1.95 41.47
C LYS A 101 34.24 -0.97 42.59
N CYS A 102 34.30 0.33 42.29
CA CYS A 102 34.53 1.38 43.28
C CYS A 102 33.41 1.47 44.33
N SER A 103 32.14 1.30 43.93
CA SER A 103 30.98 1.27 44.85
C SER A 103 31.12 0.11 45.85
N ALA A 104 31.32 -1.11 45.36
CA ALA A 104 31.50 -2.29 46.22
C ALA A 104 32.67 -2.13 47.21
N MET A 105 33.83 -1.64 46.74
CA MET A 105 34.97 -1.36 47.61
C MET A 105 34.70 -0.27 48.67
N LEU A 106 33.78 0.65 48.40
CA LEU A 106 33.39 1.71 49.34
C LEU A 106 32.34 1.21 50.33
N GLU A 107 31.38 0.40 49.87
CA GLU A 107 30.40 -0.32 50.68
C GLU A 107 31.08 -1.24 51.71
N ASP A 108 32.11 -2.00 51.30
CA ASP A 108 32.91 -2.84 52.20
C ASP A 108 33.62 -2.04 53.30
N GLN A 109 34.06 -0.81 52.98
CA GLN A 109 34.76 0.06 53.94
C GLN A 109 33.79 0.84 54.85
N LEU A 110 32.55 1.06 54.41
CA LEU A 110 31.58 1.95 55.05
C LEU A 110 31.32 1.60 56.54
N PRO A 111 31.15 0.33 56.96
CA PRO A 111 30.88 -0.01 58.35
C PRO A 111 32.01 0.32 59.32
N SER A 112 33.26 0.42 58.83
CA SER A 112 34.43 0.77 59.64
C SER A 112 34.63 2.27 59.82
N ARG A 113 33.87 3.10 59.08
CA ARG A 113 33.93 4.57 59.13
C ARG A 113 32.77 5.19 59.91
N ILE A 114 31.65 4.48 60.05
CA ILE A 114 30.42 4.99 60.66
C ILE A 114 30.30 4.54 62.12
N ASN A 115 30.51 5.49 63.03
CA ASN A 115 30.69 5.22 64.46
C ASN A 115 29.56 5.79 65.33
N SER A 116 28.78 6.76 64.82
CA SER A 116 27.62 7.32 65.51
C SER A 116 26.30 6.71 65.01
N ASP A 117 25.31 6.59 65.88
CA ASP A 117 23.95 6.17 65.50
C ASP A 117 23.26 7.22 64.61
N GLU A 118 23.52 8.51 64.82
CA GLU A 118 23.00 9.60 63.98
C GLU A 118 23.51 9.50 62.53
N GLU A 119 24.79 9.10 62.34
CA GLU A 119 25.38 8.86 61.02
C GLU A 119 24.74 7.66 60.32
N ARG A 120 24.34 6.63 61.08
CA ARG A 120 23.64 5.44 60.57
C ARG A 120 22.22 5.77 60.14
N GLU A 121 21.50 6.56 60.94
CA GLU A 121 20.15 7.01 60.60
C GLU A 121 20.15 7.93 59.37
N LEU A 122 21.10 8.88 59.30
CA LEU A 122 21.26 9.74 58.13
C LEU A 122 21.58 8.94 56.84
N LEU A 123 22.46 7.94 56.93
CA LEU A 123 22.75 7.05 55.80
C LEU A 123 21.49 6.26 55.37
N ALA A 124 20.73 5.71 56.32
CA ALA A 124 19.51 4.97 56.03
C ALA A 124 18.46 5.84 55.33
N LEU A 125 18.31 7.10 55.76
CA LEU A 125 17.45 8.08 55.09
C LEU A 125 17.94 8.40 53.67
N MET A 126 19.25 8.60 53.48
CA MET A 126 19.82 8.89 52.16
C MET A 126 19.65 7.71 51.18
N LEU A 127 19.88 6.48 51.64
CA LEU A 127 19.59 5.27 50.87
C LEU A 127 18.10 5.18 50.48
N ARG A 128 17.18 5.49 51.41
CA ARG A 128 15.75 5.49 51.14
C ARG A 128 15.34 6.57 50.13
N VAL A 129 15.99 7.74 50.15
CA VAL A 129 15.79 8.78 49.12
C VAL A 129 16.24 8.28 47.76
N HIS A 130 17.43 7.69 47.63
CA HIS A 130 17.92 7.17 46.36
C HIS A 130 17.10 6.00 45.80
N GLU A 131 16.56 5.13 46.66
CA GLU A 131 15.61 4.08 46.27
C GLU A 131 14.35 4.70 45.63
N LEU A 132 13.76 5.72 46.28
CA LEU A 132 12.59 6.44 45.76
C LEU A 132 12.90 7.28 44.50
N GLU A 133 14.13 7.77 44.34
CA GLU A 133 14.60 8.43 43.12
C GLU A 133 14.72 7.43 41.95
N ALA A 134 15.24 6.22 42.21
CA ALA A 134 15.31 5.15 41.22
C ALA A 134 13.90 4.70 40.78
N ASP A 135 12.97 4.50 41.73
CA ASP A 135 11.57 4.20 41.45
C ASP A 135 10.90 5.30 40.61
N LYS A 136 11.13 6.57 40.97
CA LYS A 136 10.65 7.73 40.20
C LYS A 136 11.21 7.74 38.78
N MET A 137 12.49 7.44 38.59
CA MET A 137 13.10 7.34 37.26
C MET A 137 12.51 6.18 36.45
N MET A 138 12.29 5.01 37.07
CA MET A 138 11.64 3.86 36.44
C MET A 138 10.22 4.18 35.98
N LEU A 139 9.40 4.83 36.81
CA LEU A 139 8.05 5.27 36.43
C LEU A 139 8.08 6.31 35.29
N GLN A 140 9.10 7.17 35.25
CA GLN A 140 9.29 8.13 34.16
C GLN A 140 9.70 7.46 32.85
N THR A 141 10.60 6.47 32.87
CA THR A 141 11.01 5.72 31.66
C THR A 141 9.88 4.86 31.12
N GLU A 142 9.13 4.15 31.98
CA GLU A 142 7.92 3.43 31.58
C GLU A 142 6.91 4.33 30.86
N ARG A 143 6.64 5.52 31.41
CA ARG A 143 5.72 6.49 30.80
C ARG A 143 6.21 6.92 29.41
N LEU A 144 7.51 7.17 29.26
CA LEU A 144 8.12 7.56 27.99
C LEU A 144 8.06 6.43 26.95
N VAL A 145 8.31 5.18 27.34
CA VAL A 145 8.16 4.00 26.47
C VAL A 145 6.70 3.83 26.03
N LYS A 146 5.74 3.91 26.96
CA LYS A 146 4.31 3.85 26.66
C LYS A 146 3.88 4.96 25.67
N GLN A 147 4.38 6.19 25.84
CA GLN A 147 4.13 7.30 24.90
C GLN A 147 4.74 7.05 23.51
N HIS A 148 5.95 6.48 23.44
CA HIS A 148 6.59 6.11 22.17
C HIS A 148 5.81 5.00 21.44
N GLU A 149 5.36 3.96 22.16
CA GLU A 149 4.50 2.91 21.60
C GLU A 149 3.17 3.44 21.06
N LEU A 150 2.52 4.37 21.77
CA LEU A 150 1.28 4.99 21.32
C LEU A 150 1.48 5.75 20.01
N ARG A 151 2.49 6.63 19.93
CA ARG A 151 2.84 7.34 18.68
C ARG A 151 3.15 6.38 17.52
N ARG A 152 3.86 5.29 17.80
CA ARG A 152 4.15 4.24 16.80
C ARG A 152 2.86 3.59 16.28
N ARG A 153 1.88 3.30 17.16
CA ARG A 153 0.58 2.73 16.77
C ARG A 153 -0.28 3.75 16.02
N GLU A 154 -0.30 5.02 16.44
CA GLU A 154 -1.00 6.12 15.74
C GLU A 154 -0.52 6.25 14.29
N LEU A 155 0.80 6.19 14.05
CA LEU A 155 1.37 6.22 12.69
C LEU A 155 0.98 5.00 11.85
N MET A 156 0.81 3.81 12.45
CA MET A 156 0.30 2.62 11.73
C MET A 156 -1.18 2.78 11.38
N LEU A 157 -2.01 3.27 12.31
CA LEU A 157 -3.43 3.52 12.07
C LEU A 157 -3.62 4.53 10.94
N LEU A 158 -2.88 5.64 10.94
CA LEU A 158 -2.95 6.66 9.88
C LEU A 158 -2.56 6.10 8.50
N ARG A 159 -1.60 5.17 8.42
CA ARG A 159 -1.27 4.45 7.18
C ARG A 159 -2.40 3.53 6.73
N TYR A 160 -2.98 2.79 7.66
CA TYR A 160 -4.10 1.88 7.38
C TYR A 160 -5.35 2.64 6.91
N ASP A 161 -5.72 3.73 7.58
CA ASP A 161 -6.86 4.57 7.20
C ASP A 161 -6.67 5.19 5.82
N ARG A 162 -5.46 5.65 5.47
CA ARG A 162 -5.14 6.11 4.10
C ARG A 162 -5.27 4.99 3.08
N GLN A 163 -4.76 3.79 3.37
CA GLN A 163 -4.87 2.63 2.46
C GLN A 163 -6.35 2.23 2.27
N ARG A 164 -7.15 2.29 3.32
CA ARG A 164 -8.59 2.05 3.27
C ARG A 164 -9.31 3.10 2.42
N GLN A 165 -9.03 4.39 2.61
CA GLN A 165 -9.60 5.47 1.79
C GLN A 165 -9.33 5.25 0.30
N ILE A 166 -8.08 4.94 -0.07
CA ILE A 166 -7.70 4.63 -1.46
C ILE A 166 -8.47 3.40 -1.98
N SER A 167 -8.67 2.37 -1.15
CA SER A 167 -9.42 1.17 -1.52
C SER A 167 -10.91 1.48 -1.75
N ASP A 168 -11.52 2.29 -0.89
CA ASP A 168 -12.91 2.74 -1.00
C ASP A 168 -13.10 3.66 -2.23
N GLU A 169 -12.12 4.52 -2.56
CA GLU A 169 -12.09 5.32 -3.80
C GLU A 169 -12.01 4.44 -5.07
N ILE A 170 -11.17 3.40 -5.07
CA ILE A 170 -11.07 2.45 -6.19
C ILE A 170 -12.40 1.71 -6.38
N ILE A 171 -12.99 1.18 -5.29
CA ILE A 171 -14.27 0.46 -5.34
C ILE A 171 -15.41 1.37 -5.83
N THR A 172 -15.48 2.61 -5.34
CA THR A 172 -16.53 3.55 -5.78
C THR A 172 -16.34 3.99 -7.23
N ARG A 173 -15.09 4.15 -7.70
CA ARG A 173 -14.80 4.40 -9.13
C ARG A 173 -15.19 3.22 -10.01
N GLN A 174 -14.86 1.99 -9.61
CA GLN A 174 -15.22 0.76 -10.34
C GLN A 174 -16.75 0.60 -10.43
N ARG A 175 -17.48 0.83 -9.34
CA ARG A 175 -18.97 0.78 -9.35
C ARG A 175 -19.58 1.78 -10.34
N ARG A 176 -19.08 3.02 -10.37
CA ARG A 176 -19.56 4.04 -11.34
C ARG A 176 -19.30 3.63 -12.79
N ILE A 177 -18.18 2.96 -13.07
CA ILE A 177 -17.88 2.42 -14.41
C ILE A 177 -18.88 1.32 -14.76
N MET A 178 -19.10 0.35 -13.87
CA MET A 178 -20.08 -0.73 -14.08
C MET A 178 -21.53 -0.20 -14.24
N GLU A 179 -21.92 0.83 -13.48
CA GLU A 179 -23.23 1.48 -13.60
C GLU A 179 -23.36 2.25 -14.92
N ALA A 180 -22.30 2.90 -15.40
CA ALA A 180 -22.29 3.57 -16.69
C ALA A 180 -22.34 2.55 -17.85
N GLU A 181 -21.56 1.48 -17.81
CA GLU A 181 -21.58 0.38 -18.78
C GLU A 181 -22.98 -0.26 -18.86
N ARG A 182 -23.59 -0.54 -17.70
CA ARG A 182 -24.95 -1.10 -17.63
C ARG A 182 -26.02 -0.15 -18.17
N ASN A 183 -25.88 1.16 -17.96
CA ASN A 183 -26.80 2.14 -18.53
C ASN A 183 -26.61 2.26 -20.06
N ILE A 184 -25.39 2.13 -20.57
CA ILE A 184 -25.12 2.06 -22.01
C ILE A 184 -25.72 0.78 -22.64
N GLU A 185 -25.67 -0.36 -21.94
CA GLU A 185 -26.37 -1.58 -22.37
C GLU A 185 -27.90 -1.39 -22.44
N ASN A 186 -28.49 -0.72 -21.44
CA ASN A 186 -29.93 -0.41 -21.42
C ASN A 186 -30.32 0.61 -22.52
N ASP A 187 -29.50 1.63 -22.78
CA ASP A 187 -29.74 2.60 -23.86
C ASP A 187 -29.54 1.97 -25.25
N ALA A 188 -28.69 0.94 -25.37
CA ALA A 188 -28.49 0.20 -26.62
C ALA A 188 -29.66 -0.75 -26.96
N PHE A 189 -30.45 -1.17 -25.97
CA PHE A 189 -31.65 -1.97 -26.15
C PHE A 189 -32.80 -1.49 -25.24
N PRO A 190 -33.57 -0.47 -25.65
CA PRO A 190 -34.80 -0.09 -24.95
C PRO A 190 -35.80 -1.25 -24.93
N GLU A 191 -36.41 -1.55 -23.77
CA GLU A 191 -37.47 -2.57 -23.60
C GLU A 191 -38.83 -2.17 -24.23
N ASP A 192 -38.82 -1.41 -25.33
CA ASP A 192 -40.03 -1.04 -26.09
C ASP A 192 -40.51 -2.19 -26.99
N TYR A 193 -41.02 -3.25 -26.36
CA TYR A 193 -41.79 -4.33 -27.00
C TYR A 193 -43.18 -3.86 -27.47
N SER A 194 -43.23 -2.78 -28.26
CA SER A 194 -44.43 -2.31 -28.96
C SER A 194 -44.43 -2.66 -30.46
N PHE A 195 -43.25 -2.81 -31.07
CA PHE A 195 -43.12 -2.99 -32.52
C PHE A 195 -43.52 -4.40 -33.01
N THR A 196 -43.16 -5.46 -32.27
CA THR A 196 -43.42 -6.86 -32.69
C THR A 196 -44.92 -7.20 -32.75
N SER A 197 -45.74 -6.59 -31.88
CA SER A 197 -47.20 -6.72 -31.92
C SER A 197 -47.82 -6.09 -33.17
N SER A 198 -47.26 -5.02 -33.73
CA SER A 198 -47.81 -4.41 -34.95
C SER A 198 -47.48 -5.25 -36.20
N VAL A 199 -46.26 -5.78 -36.29
CA VAL A 199 -45.82 -6.61 -37.43
C VAL A 199 -46.64 -7.91 -37.53
N SER A 200 -46.98 -8.54 -36.40
CA SER A 200 -47.86 -9.72 -36.39
C SER A 200 -49.27 -9.41 -36.88
N ASN A 201 -49.84 -8.28 -36.44
CA ASN A 201 -51.17 -7.84 -36.86
C ASN A 201 -51.24 -7.47 -38.35
N ASP A 202 -50.21 -6.82 -38.90
CA ASP A 202 -50.18 -6.49 -40.34
C ASP A 202 -49.95 -7.72 -41.23
N TRP A 203 -49.20 -8.73 -40.75
CA TRP A 203 -49.10 -10.02 -41.44
C TRP A 203 -50.47 -10.74 -41.49
N GLN A 204 -51.22 -10.78 -40.38
CA GLN A 204 -52.57 -11.36 -40.38
C GLN A 204 -53.53 -10.59 -41.32
N ARG A 205 -53.54 -9.25 -41.29
CA ARG A 205 -54.32 -8.43 -42.24
C ARG A 205 -53.84 -8.59 -43.70
N GLY A 206 -52.59 -8.94 -43.94
CA GLY A 206 -52.05 -9.28 -45.26
C GLY A 206 -52.62 -10.61 -45.79
N VAL A 207 -52.62 -11.64 -44.95
CA VAL A 207 -53.16 -12.97 -45.28
C VAL A 207 -54.68 -12.93 -45.50
N GLU A 208 -55.43 -12.16 -44.70
CA GLU A 208 -56.87 -11.97 -44.90
C GLU A 208 -57.19 -11.28 -46.24
N ARG A 209 -56.40 -10.28 -46.65
CA ARG A 209 -56.56 -9.60 -47.95
C ARG A 209 -56.19 -10.50 -49.14
N ALA A 210 -55.21 -11.38 -48.99
CA ALA A 210 -54.88 -12.38 -50.02
C ALA A 210 -56.00 -13.41 -50.21
N ASN A 211 -56.58 -13.91 -49.11
CA ASN A 211 -57.69 -14.86 -49.16
C ASN A 211 -59.02 -14.23 -49.64
N GLY A 212 -59.25 -12.94 -49.36
CA GLY A 212 -60.45 -12.21 -49.78
C GLY A 212 -60.58 -11.98 -51.30
N LEU A 213 -59.51 -12.15 -52.08
CA LEU A 213 -59.52 -11.97 -53.54
C LEU A 213 -59.96 -13.22 -54.34
N VAL A 214 -60.12 -14.38 -53.68
CA VAL A 214 -60.45 -15.66 -54.34
C VAL A 214 -61.96 -15.94 -54.37
N THR A 215 -62.78 -15.26 -53.57
CA THR A 215 -64.23 -15.50 -53.49
C THR A 215 -65.05 -14.20 -53.50
N GLY A 216 -65.69 -13.84 -54.63
CA GLY A 216 -66.44 -12.57 -54.67
C GLY A 216 -67.26 -12.20 -55.91
N SER A 217 -67.62 -13.13 -56.79
CA SER A 217 -68.61 -12.84 -57.86
C SER A 217 -70.03 -13.17 -57.40
N ARG A 218 -71.01 -12.34 -57.82
CA ARG A 218 -72.47 -12.39 -57.61
C ARG A 218 -73.07 -11.76 -56.32
N ARG A 219 -73.56 -10.52 -56.53
CA ARG A 219 -74.99 -10.13 -56.58
C ARG A 219 -75.92 -10.38 -55.38
N ARG A 220 -76.43 -9.22 -54.90
CA ARG A 220 -77.85 -8.81 -54.69
C ARG A 220 -78.57 -9.19 -53.39
N THR A 221 -79.36 -8.19 -52.95
CA THR A 221 -80.52 -8.20 -52.02
C THR A 221 -80.23 -8.71 -50.60
N GLY A 222 -80.62 -8.03 -49.52
CA GLY A 222 -81.46 -6.84 -49.34
C GLY A 222 -82.39 -7.04 -48.14
N GLY A 223 -82.71 -6.01 -47.35
CA GLY A 223 -83.68 -6.11 -46.25
C GLY A 223 -83.36 -5.23 -45.03
N ASN A 224 -84.39 -4.53 -44.55
CA ASN A 224 -84.36 -3.63 -43.38
C ASN A 224 -84.40 -4.38 -42.04
N GLY A 225 -84.05 -3.67 -40.95
CA GLY A 225 -84.32 -4.04 -39.54
C GLY A 225 -83.20 -3.55 -38.61
N ILE A 226 -83.18 -2.32 -38.08
CA ILE A 226 -84.04 -1.69 -37.06
C ILE A 226 -83.78 -2.20 -35.62
N HIS A 227 -83.46 -1.26 -34.71
CA HIS A 227 -83.44 -1.35 -33.23
C HIS A 227 -82.27 -2.16 -32.58
N SER A 228 -81.71 -1.82 -31.40
CA SER A 228 -81.88 -0.65 -30.48
C SER A 228 -80.72 -0.60 -29.45
N SER A 229 -80.42 0.59 -28.88
CA SER A 229 -79.76 0.85 -27.55
C SER A 229 -78.41 0.12 -27.28
N SER A 230 -77.58 0.31 -26.25
CA SER A 230 -77.42 1.16 -25.05
C SER A 230 -75.99 0.90 -24.51
N ASP A 231 -75.24 1.74 -23.79
CA ASP A 231 -75.33 3.18 -23.42
C ASP A 231 -73.91 3.64 -22.92
N SER A 232 -73.77 4.89 -22.46
CA SER A 232 -72.61 5.43 -21.69
C SER A 232 -72.46 4.76 -20.30
N PRO A 233 -71.49 5.10 -19.40
CA PRO A 233 -70.44 6.14 -19.49
C PRO A 233 -69.02 5.74 -19.01
N PHE A 234 -68.07 6.66 -19.21
CA PHE A 234 -67.16 7.16 -18.17
C PHE A 234 -66.83 8.64 -18.47
#